data_AF-A0A7V5K986-F1
#
_entry.id   AF-A0A7V5K986-F1
#
_cell.length_a   1.000
_cell.length_b   1.000
_cell.length_c   1.000
_cell.angle_alpha   90.00
_cell.angle_beta   90.00
_cell.angle_gamma   90.00
#
_symmetry.space_group_name_H-M   'P 1'
#
loop_
_entity.id
_entity.type
_entity.pdbx_description
1 polymer ?
#
loop_
_entity_poly.entity_id
_entity_poly.type
_entity_poly.pdbx_seq_one_letter_code
_entity_poly.pdbx_strand_id
1 'polypeptide(L)'
;MMSYRNNISFILTVGFLFLIGALFFSVSAQDETDTETSIDSALFSEGETTFVELHLSPEGIYGVDSGGTEWEYDFSRERFVNEEIDNDHYSTTTVFRRDGIRINIDDLDKFEKLADLENLDALEAEEIVRMAEEAARLAEQAMVKRYKGLQLRSVTVEVDEVVHGSIIAIGEVTVRGVVEGDVISYDQVTISSTGLIEGDVRAPEIVKMRGGTILGERYETELPDIDIPSIVLFEKTSFTAFWVILIIFFSLLFFGLI
;
A
#
# COMPACT_ATOMS: atom_id res chain seq x y z
N MET A 1 -37.44 -39.05 -51.19
CA MET A 1 -36.27 -38.15 -51.34
C MET A 1 -36.02 -37.28 -50.10
N MET A 2 -36.45 -37.70 -48.89
CA MET A 2 -36.31 -36.92 -47.63
C MET A 2 -35.29 -37.49 -46.63
N SER A 3 -34.68 -38.64 -46.89
CA SER A 3 -33.78 -39.30 -45.90
C SER A 3 -32.32 -38.81 -45.94
N TYR A 4 -31.91 -38.05 -46.96
CA TYR A 4 -30.49 -37.70 -47.15
C TYR A 4 -30.04 -36.43 -46.42
N ARG A 5 -30.97 -35.56 -46.01
CA ARG A 5 -30.61 -34.29 -45.32
C ARG A 5 -30.21 -34.49 -43.86
N ASN A 6 -30.67 -35.55 -43.20
CA ASN A 6 -30.37 -35.76 -41.77
C ASN A 6 -28.96 -36.32 -41.53
N ASN A 7 -28.40 -37.05 -42.49
CA ASN A 7 -27.07 -37.65 -42.34
C ASN A 7 -25.93 -36.62 -42.43
N ILE A 8 -26.12 -35.54 -43.20
CA ILE A 8 -25.09 -34.49 -43.36
C ILE A 8 -24.95 -33.67 -42.07
N SER A 9 -26.06 -33.39 -41.38
CA SER A 9 -26.04 -32.67 -40.11
C SER A 9 -25.25 -33.44 -39.04
N PHE A 10 -25.48 -34.75 -38.94
CA PHE A 10 -24.84 -35.62 -37.95
C PHE A 10 -23.31 -35.73 -38.15
N ILE A 11 -22.86 -35.83 -39.41
CA ILE A 11 -21.43 -35.91 -39.72
C ILE A 11 -20.69 -34.59 -39.36
N LEU A 12 -21.34 -33.44 -39.59
CA LEU A 12 -20.77 -32.14 -39.22
C LEU A 12 -20.67 -31.95 -37.70
N THR A 13 -21.65 -32.45 -36.93
CA THR A 13 -21.61 -32.34 -35.46
C THR A 13 -20.49 -33.18 -34.85
N VAL A 14 -20.29 -34.41 -35.34
CA VAL A 14 -19.22 -35.30 -34.86
C VAL A 14 -17.84 -34.77 -35.23
N GLY A 15 -17.68 -34.20 -36.44
CA GLY A 15 -16.41 -33.60 -36.87
C GLY A 15 -16.01 -32.38 -36.03
N PHE A 16 -16.96 -31.55 -35.65
CA PHE A 16 -16.70 -30.34 -34.85
C PHE A 16 -16.27 -30.67 -33.41
N LEU A 17 -16.88 -31.70 -32.80
CA LEU A 17 -16.49 -32.18 -31.46
C LEU A 17 -15.06 -32.72 -31.42
N PHE A 18 -14.62 -33.40 -32.48
CA PHE A 18 -13.27 -33.96 -32.56
C PHE A 18 -12.19 -32.86 -32.69
N LEU A 19 -12.52 -31.77 -33.39
CA LEU A 19 -11.60 -30.65 -33.60
C LEU A 19 -11.39 -29.82 -32.32
N ILE A 20 -12.42 -29.70 -31.48
CA ILE A 20 -12.32 -29.04 -30.17
C ILE A 20 -11.47 -29.86 -29.20
N GLY A 21 -11.62 -31.19 -29.18
CA GLY A 21 -10.82 -32.05 -28.29
C GLY A 21 -9.32 -32.01 -28.57
N ALA A 22 -8.91 -31.80 -29.83
CA ALA A 22 -7.50 -31.75 -30.23
C ALA A 22 -6.77 -30.46 -29.78
N LEU A 23 -7.49 -29.37 -29.52
CA LEU A 23 -6.89 -28.09 -29.10
C LEU A 23 -6.50 -28.04 -27.61
N PHE A 24 -6.92 -29.02 -26.80
CA PHE A 24 -6.67 -29.02 -25.34
C PHE A 24 -5.38 -29.72 -24.89
N PHE A 25 -4.59 -30.31 -25.79
CA PHE A 25 -3.49 -31.21 -25.41
C PHE A 25 -2.06 -30.62 -25.48
N SER A 26 -1.89 -29.30 -25.48
CA SER A 26 -0.55 -28.70 -25.56
C SER A 26 -0.35 -27.56 -24.56
N VAL A 27 -0.13 -27.92 -23.30
CA VAL A 27 0.56 -27.04 -22.32
C VAL A 27 1.66 -27.89 -21.68
N SER A 28 2.91 -27.68 -22.10
CA SER A 28 4.11 -28.29 -21.51
C SER A 28 4.77 -27.31 -20.57
N ALA A 29 5.00 -27.74 -19.32
CA ALA A 29 5.75 -27.01 -18.31
C ALA A 29 7.24 -26.97 -18.66
N GLN A 30 7.88 -25.82 -18.42
CA GLN A 30 9.32 -25.60 -18.55
C GLN A 30 9.86 -25.26 -17.16
N ASP A 31 10.82 -26.06 -16.72
CA ASP A 31 11.45 -26.04 -15.39
C ASP A 31 12.81 -25.35 -15.52
N GLU A 32 13.00 -24.21 -14.85
CA GLU A 32 14.25 -23.44 -14.83
C GLU A 32 15.05 -23.78 -13.57
N THR A 33 16.34 -24.05 -13.76
CA THR A 33 17.28 -24.44 -12.71
C THR A 33 18.24 -23.28 -12.46
N ASP A 34 18.12 -22.67 -11.28
CA ASP A 34 18.99 -21.57 -10.86
C ASP A 34 20.34 -22.08 -10.36
N THR A 35 21.39 -21.38 -10.81
CA THR A 35 22.80 -21.70 -10.53
C THR A 35 23.32 -20.69 -9.51
N GLU A 36 23.50 -21.12 -8.26
CA GLU A 36 24.11 -20.30 -7.21
C GLU A 36 25.62 -20.15 -7.44
N THR A 37 26.11 -18.90 -7.41
CA THR A 37 27.53 -18.56 -7.43
C THR A 37 27.94 -18.05 -6.05
N SER A 38 28.76 -18.82 -5.34
CA SER A 38 29.34 -18.44 -4.05
C SER A 38 30.56 -17.52 -4.26
N ILE A 39 30.48 -16.29 -3.77
CA ILE A 39 31.61 -15.35 -3.75
C ILE A 39 32.27 -15.42 -2.37
N ASP A 40 33.57 -15.69 -2.36
CA ASP A 40 34.44 -15.77 -1.18
C ASP A 40 34.59 -14.40 -0.50
N SER A 41 34.18 -14.32 0.76
CA SER A 41 34.32 -13.17 1.65
C SER A 41 35.67 -13.20 2.37
N ALA A 42 36.65 -12.43 1.91
CA ALA A 42 37.93 -12.29 2.61
C ALA A 42 38.37 -10.82 2.73
N LEU A 43 38.64 -10.42 3.98
CA LEU A 43 39.35 -9.22 4.44
C LEU A 43 38.61 -7.88 4.35
N PHE A 44 37.70 -7.63 5.30
CA PHE A 44 37.28 -6.26 5.63
C PHE A 44 38.20 -5.67 6.70
N SER A 45 38.79 -4.52 6.37
CA SER A 45 39.52 -3.67 7.31
C SER A 45 38.54 -3.09 8.33
N GLU A 46 38.91 -3.05 9.62
CA GLU A 46 38.14 -2.35 10.66
C GLU A 46 37.96 -0.88 10.23
N GLY A 47 36.76 -0.53 9.76
CA GLY A 47 36.41 0.82 9.27
C GLY A 47 35.74 0.89 7.90
N GLU A 48 35.64 -0.20 7.14
CA GLU A 48 34.92 -0.21 5.87
C GLU A 48 33.43 -0.52 6.09
N THR A 49 32.58 0.49 5.91
CA THR A 49 31.12 0.32 5.86
C THR A 49 30.77 -0.46 4.60
N THR A 50 30.24 -1.67 4.77
CA THR A 50 29.75 -2.50 3.67
C THR A 50 28.23 -2.45 3.64
N PHE A 51 27.66 -2.01 2.52
CA PHE A 51 26.22 -1.99 2.31
C PHE A 51 25.71 -3.38 1.96
N VAL A 52 24.73 -3.87 2.72
CA VAL A 52 24.00 -5.11 2.43
C VAL A 52 22.86 -4.81 1.46
N GLU A 53 22.27 -3.63 1.58
CA GLU A 53 21.13 -3.21 0.76
C GLU A 53 21.30 -1.77 0.29
N LEU A 54 20.93 -1.52 -0.97
CA LEU A 54 20.94 -0.19 -1.58
C LEU A 54 19.63 -0.01 -2.35
N HIS A 55 18.94 1.08 -2.05
CA HIS A 55 17.69 1.46 -2.68
C HIS A 55 17.86 2.76 -3.44
N LEU A 56 17.32 2.79 -4.66
CA LEU A 56 17.30 3.97 -5.50
C LEU A 56 15.86 4.39 -5.73
N SER A 57 15.53 5.62 -5.33
CA SER A 57 14.24 6.23 -5.60
C SER A 57 14.42 7.57 -6.32
N PRO A 58 13.36 8.14 -6.91
CA PRO A 58 13.41 9.50 -7.45
C PRO A 58 13.74 10.57 -6.40
N GLU A 59 13.57 10.26 -5.11
CA GLU A 59 13.80 11.18 -3.99
C GLU A 59 15.24 11.10 -3.45
N GLY A 60 15.97 10.01 -3.70
CA GLY A 60 17.35 9.86 -3.26
C GLY A 60 17.88 8.43 -3.31
N ILE A 61 19.03 8.22 -2.67
CA ILE A 61 19.67 6.90 -2.50
C ILE A 61 19.81 6.65 -1.01
N TYR A 62 19.30 5.51 -0.55
CA TYR A 62 19.45 5.06 0.83
C TYR A 62 20.00 3.65 0.85
N GLY A 63 20.72 3.29 1.91
CA GLY A 63 21.31 1.97 2.05
C GLY A 63 21.39 1.52 3.50
N VAL A 64 21.43 0.20 3.70
CA VAL A 64 21.58 -0.42 5.02
C VAL A 64 22.92 -1.13 5.04
N ASP A 65 23.75 -0.82 6.03
CA ASP A 65 25.03 -1.50 6.20
C ASP A 65 24.90 -2.87 6.86
N SER A 66 26.01 -3.62 6.92
CA SER A 66 26.06 -4.92 7.57
C SER A 66 25.75 -4.91 9.07
N GLY A 67 25.76 -3.74 9.71
CA GLY A 67 25.36 -3.53 11.09
C GLY A 67 23.86 -3.23 11.26
N GLY A 68 23.09 -3.19 10.17
CA GLY A 68 21.68 -2.78 10.17
C GLY A 68 21.51 -1.27 10.32
N THR A 69 22.57 -0.50 10.12
CA THR A 69 22.51 0.96 10.24
C THR A 69 22.10 1.57 8.92
N GLU A 70 21.15 2.50 8.96
CA GLU A 70 20.65 3.20 7.77
C GLU A 70 21.55 4.38 7.41
N TRP A 71 21.80 4.55 6.12
CA TRP A 71 22.60 5.62 5.55
C TRP A 71 21.83 6.28 4.40
N GLU A 72 21.87 7.62 4.34
CA GLU A 72 21.33 8.40 3.23
C GLU A 72 22.49 9.00 2.43
N TYR A 73 22.39 8.99 1.10
CA TYR A 73 23.39 9.63 0.26
C TYR A 73 23.12 11.13 0.15
N ASP A 74 23.97 11.95 0.76
CA ASP A 74 23.92 13.41 0.60
C ASP A 74 24.62 13.80 -0.71
N PHE A 75 23.83 14.13 -1.74
CA PHE A 75 24.33 14.58 -3.03
C PHE A 75 25.14 15.90 -2.95
N SER A 76 24.95 16.71 -1.92
CA SER A 76 25.71 17.96 -1.75
C SER A 76 27.12 17.69 -1.24
N ARG A 77 27.29 16.64 -0.43
CA ARG A 77 28.58 16.24 0.16
C ARG A 77 29.22 15.06 -0.55
N GLU A 78 28.53 14.47 -1.53
CA GLU A 78 28.95 13.28 -2.28
C GLU A 78 29.38 12.11 -1.37
N ARG A 79 28.63 11.89 -0.28
CA ARG A 79 28.93 10.81 0.68
C ARG A 79 27.66 10.30 1.35
N PHE A 80 27.69 9.03 1.73
CA PHE A 80 26.71 8.49 2.67
C PHE A 80 26.88 9.13 4.04
N VAL A 81 25.79 9.62 4.61
CA VAL A 81 25.72 10.19 5.95
C VAL A 81 24.76 9.36 6.79
N ASN A 82 25.11 9.22 8.06
CA ASN A 82 24.30 8.57 9.08
C ASN A 82 23.93 9.65 10.10
N GLU A 83 22.63 9.81 10.37
CA GLU A 83 22.11 10.80 11.32
C GLU A 83 22.67 10.60 12.74
N GLU A 84 23.09 9.39 13.12
CA GLU A 84 23.58 9.09 14.47
C GLU A 84 25.02 9.57 14.71
N ILE A 85 25.87 9.57 13.67
CA ILE A 85 27.32 9.82 13.79
C ILE A 85 27.68 11.29 13.59
N ASP A 86 26.96 12.04 12.74
CA ASP A 86 27.30 13.43 12.37
C ASP A 86 26.61 14.47 13.28
N ASN A 87 26.53 14.18 14.59
CA ASN A 87 25.84 15.01 15.59
C ASN A 87 26.55 16.34 15.92
N ASP A 88 27.72 16.63 15.34
CA ASP A 88 28.49 17.78 15.79
C ASP A 88 28.15 19.09 15.10
N HIS A 89 27.91 19.21 13.79
CA HIS A 89 27.64 20.53 13.19
C HIS A 89 26.71 20.42 11.96
N TYR A 90 25.62 21.19 12.00
CA TYR A 90 24.50 21.31 11.03
C TYR A 90 23.37 20.30 11.20
N SER A 91 22.47 20.57 12.16
CA SER A 91 21.18 19.90 12.25
C SER A 91 20.28 20.31 11.08
N THR A 92 20.10 19.44 10.10
CA THR A 92 18.78 19.28 9.50
C THR A 92 17.92 18.55 10.52
N THR A 93 17.10 19.31 11.24
CA THR A 93 16.17 18.78 12.24
C THR A 93 15.12 17.91 11.56
N THR A 94 15.34 16.60 11.55
CA THR A 94 14.28 15.61 11.38
C THR A 94 13.61 15.48 12.75
N VAL A 95 12.47 16.16 12.94
CA VAL A 95 11.72 16.23 14.20
C VAL A 95 11.00 14.90 14.44
N PHE A 96 11.74 13.86 14.80
CA PHE A 96 11.18 12.68 15.46
C PHE A 96 12.12 12.19 16.57
N ARG A 97 12.53 13.11 17.45
CA ARG A 97 12.95 12.75 18.81
C ARG A 97 11.71 12.72 19.68
N ARG A 98 11.40 11.53 20.20
CA ARG A 98 10.48 11.27 21.32
C ARG A 98 11.06 11.88 22.60
N ASP A 99 11.29 13.19 22.61
CA ASP A 99 11.38 13.92 23.86
C ASP A 99 9.94 14.13 24.29
N GLY A 100 9.52 13.37 25.31
CA GLY A 100 8.34 13.75 26.06
C GLY A 100 8.49 15.22 26.37
N ILE A 101 7.55 16.02 25.87
CA ILE A 101 7.48 17.46 26.05
C ILE A 101 7.62 17.71 27.56
N ARG A 102 8.84 17.94 28.02
CA ARG A 102 9.09 18.63 29.26
C ARG A 102 8.73 20.05 28.92
N ILE A 103 7.44 20.36 29.03
CA ILE A 103 6.99 21.73 29.17
C ILE A 103 7.81 22.20 30.37
N ASN A 104 8.80 23.03 30.09
CA ASN A 104 9.53 23.70 31.14
C ASN A 104 8.46 24.53 31.85
N ILE A 105 8.09 24.14 33.08
CA ILE A 105 6.99 24.80 33.81
C ILE A 105 7.33 26.29 34.02
N ASP A 106 8.59 26.68 33.85
CA ASP A 106 9.05 28.06 33.86
C ASP A 106 8.62 28.88 32.62
N ASP A 107 8.13 28.26 31.54
CA ASP A 107 7.49 28.94 30.39
C ASP A 107 5.96 29.11 30.57
N LEU A 108 5.36 28.63 31.66
CA LEU A 108 3.94 28.89 31.97
C LEU A 108 3.68 30.36 32.33
N ASP A 109 4.69 31.10 32.78
CA ASP A 109 4.59 32.54 33.06
C ASP A 109 4.34 33.36 31.77
N LYS A 110 4.62 32.81 30.59
CA LYS A 110 4.24 33.42 29.31
C LYS A 110 2.75 33.28 28.99
N PHE A 111 2.06 32.27 29.52
CA PHE A 111 0.61 32.14 29.38
C PHE A 111 -0.14 33.13 30.28
N GLU A 112 0.48 33.62 31.37
CA GLU A 112 -0.11 34.68 32.20
C GLU A 112 -0.14 36.03 31.46
N LYS A 113 0.74 36.24 30.47
CA LYS A 113 0.67 37.39 29.54
C LYS A 113 -0.46 37.33 28.51
N LEU A 114 -1.19 36.21 28.41
CA LEU A 114 -2.43 36.15 27.63
C LEU A 114 -3.62 36.74 28.40
N ALA A 115 -3.48 37.05 29.69
CA ALA A 115 -4.51 37.80 30.43
C ALA A 115 -4.60 39.28 30.00
N ASP A 116 -3.60 39.81 29.27
CA ASP A 116 -3.65 41.15 28.67
C ASP A 116 -4.43 41.20 27.34
N LEU A 117 -5.03 40.08 26.88
CA LEU A 117 -5.95 40.01 25.73
C LEU A 117 -7.24 40.83 25.95
N GLU A 118 -7.50 41.35 27.14
CA GLU A 118 -8.66 42.22 27.42
C GLU A 118 -8.58 43.58 26.67
N ASN A 119 -7.42 43.93 26.12
CA ASN A 119 -7.21 45.11 25.27
C ASN A 119 -6.91 44.79 23.79
N LEU A 120 -7.20 43.57 23.31
CA LEU A 120 -7.23 43.37 21.87
C LEU A 120 -8.39 44.20 21.29
N ASP A 121 -8.08 45.11 20.38
CA ASP A 121 -9.07 45.92 19.70
C ASP A 121 -10.15 44.99 19.11
N ALA A 122 -11.42 45.30 19.32
CA ALA A 122 -12.56 44.46 18.92
C ALA A 122 -12.50 44.01 17.43
N LEU A 123 -11.79 44.78 16.60
CA LEU A 123 -11.52 44.49 15.19
C LEU A 123 -10.62 43.25 14.97
N GLU A 124 -9.60 43.02 15.80
CA GLU A 124 -8.72 41.85 15.65
C GLU A 124 -9.40 40.56 16.11
N ALA A 125 -10.25 40.67 17.14
CA ALA A 125 -11.04 39.53 17.62
C ALA A 125 -12.04 39.04 16.55
N GLU A 126 -12.70 39.94 15.83
CA GLU A 126 -13.61 39.58 14.73
C GLU A 126 -12.88 38.88 13.57
N GLU A 127 -11.68 39.32 13.22
CA GLU A 127 -10.90 38.70 12.14
C GLU A 127 -10.44 37.28 12.51
N ILE A 128 -9.99 37.07 13.75
CA ILE A 128 -9.61 35.73 14.24
C ILE A 128 -10.80 34.78 14.23
N VAL A 129 -11.98 35.23 14.68
CA VAL A 129 -13.20 34.42 14.66
C VAL A 129 -13.58 34.05 13.22
N ARG A 130 -13.50 34.99 12.28
CA ARG A 130 -13.81 34.73 10.87
C ARG A 130 -12.85 33.71 10.24
N MET A 131 -11.55 33.83 10.51
CA MET A 131 -10.56 32.86 10.01
C MET A 131 -10.78 31.48 10.62
N ALA A 132 -11.10 31.39 11.91
CA ALA A 132 -11.39 30.14 12.57
C ALA A 132 -12.66 29.47 12.02
N GLU A 133 -13.71 30.24 11.73
CA GLU A 133 -14.95 29.73 11.14
C GLU A 133 -14.75 29.26 9.69
N GLU A 134 -13.95 29.98 8.90
CA GLU A 134 -13.58 29.57 7.54
C GLU A 134 -12.75 28.28 7.55
N ALA A 135 -11.76 28.18 8.43
CA ALA A 135 -10.97 26.96 8.60
C ALA A 135 -11.83 25.76 9.04
N ALA A 136 -12.79 25.97 9.95
CA ALA A 136 -13.73 24.94 10.37
C ALA A 136 -14.63 24.46 9.22
N ARG A 137 -15.11 25.38 8.36
CA ARG A 137 -15.88 25.02 7.16
C ARG A 137 -15.06 24.23 6.15
N LEU A 138 -13.80 24.59 5.94
CA LEU A 138 -12.91 23.85 5.04
C LEU A 138 -12.61 22.45 5.58
N ALA A 139 -12.42 22.32 6.89
CA ALA A 139 -12.26 21.02 7.54
C ALA A 139 -13.53 20.16 7.42
N GLU A 140 -14.73 20.75 7.54
CA GLU A 140 -16.00 20.03 7.35
C GLU A 140 -16.22 19.61 5.88
N GLN A 141 -15.64 20.35 4.93
CA GLN A 141 -15.67 19.99 3.50
C GLN A 141 -14.67 18.90 3.12
N ALA A 142 -13.73 18.53 4.01
CA ALA A 142 -12.89 17.37 3.78
C ALA A 142 -13.79 16.13 3.60
N MET A 143 -13.56 15.37 2.53
CA MET A 143 -14.45 14.29 2.14
C MET A 143 -14.29 13.13 3.13
N VAL A 144 -15.15 13.08 4.14
CA VAL A 144 -15.14 12.00 5.13
C VAL A 144 -15.65 10.71 4.48
N LYS A 145 -14.75 9.79 4.15
CA LYS A 145 -15.12 8.44 3.73
C LYS A 145 -15.12 7.51 4.94
N ARG A 146 -16.10 6.61 4.98
CA ARG A 146 -16.15 5.53 5.95
C ARG A 146 -15.94 4.22 5.21
N TYR A 147 -14.77 3.62 5.37
CA TYR A 147 -14.55 2.26 4.93
C TYR A 147 -15.10 1.32 6.01
N LYS A 148 -16.04 0.46 5.62
CA LYS A 148 -16.53 -0.63 6.47
C LYS A 148 -16.31 -1.94 5.75
N GLY A 149 -15.50 -2.81 6.36
CA GLY A 149 -15.28 -4.17 5.89
C GLY A 149 -14.12 -4.33 4.91
N LEU A 150 -13.96 -5.57 4.46
CA LEU A 150 -12.87 -6.04 3.60
C LEU A 150 -12.98 -5.46 2.19
N GLN A 151 -11.93 -4.78 1.74
CA GLN A 151 -11.76 -4.34 0.35
C GLN A 151 -10.99 -5.40 -0.44
N LEU A 152 -11.59 -5.92 -1.51
CA LEU A 152 -10.97 -6.93 -2.37
C LEU A 152 -9.96 -6.35 -3.37
N ARG A 153 -9.72 -5.05 -3.34
CA ARG A 153 -8.89 -4.31 -4.30
C ARG A 153 -7.89 -3.43 -3.55
N SER A 154 -6.96 -2.83 -4.29
CA SER A 154 -6.11 -1.78 -3.75
C SER A 154 -6.93 -0.59 -3.26
N VAL A 155 -6.43 0.05 -2.21
CA VAL A 155 -7.08 1.21 -1.57
C VAL A 155 -6.09 2.37 -1.58
N THR A 156 -6.49 3.49 -2.17
CA THR A 156 -5.73 4.73 -2.13
C THR A 156 -6.52 5.76 -1.34
N VAL A 157 -5.92 6.29 -0.27
CA VAL A 157 -6.47 7.40 0.52
C VAL A 157 -5.79 8.67 0.06
N GLU A 158 -6.54 9.59 -0.52
CA GLU A 158 -6.00 10.85 -1.08
C GLU A 158 -5.68 11.88 0.01
N VAL A 159 -4.91 12.92 -0.34
CA VAL A 159 -4.36 13.93 0.61
C VAL A 159 -5.46 14.67 1.39
N ASP A 160 -6.60 14.92 0.75
CA ASP A 160 -7.77 15.61 1.30
C ASP A 160 -8.81 14.65 1.92
N GLU A 161 -8.48 13.36 1.98
CA GLU A 161 -9.37 12.33 2.48
C GLU A 161 -9.07 12.00 3.95
N VAL A 162 -10.14 11.98 4.75
CA VAL A 162 -10.13 11.49 6.12
C VAL A 162 -10.98 10.23 6.19
N VAL A 163 -10.34 9.13 6.56
CA VAL A 163 -10.98 7.82 6.72
C VAL A 163 -11.20 7.56 8.20
N HIS A 164 -12.46 7.40 8.60
CA HIS A 164 -12.77 6.89 9.94
C HIS A 164 -13.01 5.38 9.91
N GLY A 165 -12.29 4.66 10.78
CA GLY A 165 -12.39 3.22 10.98
C GLY A 165 -11.25 2.45 10.31
N SER A 166 -11.11 1.19 10.72
CA SER A 166 -10.04 0.32 10.23
C SER A 166 -10.18 0.00 8.74
N ILE A 167 -9.06 0.06 8.02
CA ILE A 167 -8.95 -0.35 6.62
C ILE A 167 -8.45 -1.80 6.60
N ILE A 168 -9.19 -2.68 5.94
CA ILE A 168 -8.76 -4.05 5.70
C ILE A 168 -8.80 -4.28 4.19
N ALA A 169 -7.66 -4.44 3.55
CA ALA A 169 -7.54 -4.60 2.10
C ALA A 169 -6.74 -5.84 1.72
N ILE A 170 -7.16 -6.56 0.69
CA ILE A 170 -6.40 -7.70 0.16
C ILE A 170 -5.19 -7.25 -0.67
N GLY A 171 -5.30 -6.10 -1.35
CA GLY A 171 -4.20 -5.56 -2.18
C GLY A 171 -3.45 -4.42 -1.51
N GLU A 172 -2.61 -3.76 -2.30
CA GLU A 172 -1.84 -2.58 -1.89
C GLU A 172 -2.71 -1.48 -1.26
N VAL A 173 -2.22 -0.90 -0.17
CA VAL A 173 -2.81 0.28 0.47
C VAL A 173 -1.85 1.45 0.39
N THR A 174 -2.25 2.52 -0.31
CA THR A 174 -1.47 3.77 -0.40
C THR A 174 -2.15 4.86 0.43
N VAL A 175 -1.49 5.37 1.47
CA VAL A 175 -2.04 6.39 2.36
C VAL A 175 -1.36 7.74 2.13
N ARG A 176 -2.11 8.71 1.58
CA ARG A 176 -1.67 10.11 1.39
C ARG A 176 -2.41 11.09 2.30
N GLY A 177 -3.59 10.73 2.79
CA GLY A 177 -4.41 11.51 3.73
C GLY A 177 -4.34 11.00 5.17
N VAL A 178 -5.46 11.12 5.88
CA VAL A 178 -5.57 10.75 7.30
C VAL A 178 -6.41 9.49 7.46
N VAL A 179 -5.91 8.52 8.23
CA VAL A 179 -6.64 7.30 8.59
C VAL A 179 -6.76 7.21 10.10
N GLU A 180 -7.97 7.31 10.60
CA GLU A 180 -8.32 7.14 12.01
C GLU A 180 -8.75 5.70 12.28
N GLY A 181 -7.77 4.82 12.43
CA GLY A 181 -7.96 3.40 12.72
C GLY A 181 -6.83 2.52 12.21
N ASP A 182 -6.96 1.21 12.44
CA ASP A 182 -5.94 0.24 12.05
C ASP A 182 -5.93 0.01 10.54
N VAL A 183 -4.74 -0.18 9.97
CA VAL A 183 -4.55 -0.49 8.56
C VAL A 183 -3.98 -1.89 8.43
N ILE A 184 -4.74 -2.77 7.80
CA ILE A 184 -4.35 -4.16 7.55
C ILE A 184 -4.36 -4.38 6.04
N SER A 185 -3.19 -4.66 5.47
CA SER A 185 -3.04 -5.12 4.08
C SER A 185 -2.51 -6.55 4.06
N TYR A 186 -2.97 -7.33 3.08
CA TYR A 186 -2.39 -8.64 2.75
C TYR A 186 -1.31 -8.55 1.66
N ASP A 187 -0.87 -7.34 1.31
CA ASP A 187 0.13 -7.09 0.28
C ASP A 187 1.12 -6.04 0.80
N GLN A 188 1.18 -4.85 0.21
CA GLN A 188 2.05 -3.75 0.64
C GLN A 188 1.24 -2.59 1.23
N VAL A 189 1.78 -1.89 2.23
CA VAL A 189 1.28 -0.59 2.72
C VAL A 189 2.32 0.49 2.42
N THR A 190 1.94 1.46 1.59
CA THR A 190 2.77 2.61 1.25
C THR A 190 2.21 3.87 1.89
N ILE A 191 2.99 4.52 2.75
CA ILE A 191 2.60 5.75 3.46
C ILE A 191 3.36 6.90 2.84
N SER A 192 2.64 7.82 2.21
CA SER A 192 3.21 8.99 1.55
C SER A 192 3.71 10.03 2.56
N SER A 193 4.40 11.05 2.07
CA SER A 193 4.98 12.13 2.89
C SER A 193 3.95 12.94 3.69
N THR A 194 2.70 12.98 3.23
CA THR A 194 1.58 13.63 3.91
C THR A 194 0.68 12.66 4.68
N GLY A 195 0.93 11.36 4.57
CA GLY A 195 0.09 10.33 5.16
C GLY A 195 0.18 10.30 6.68
N LEU A 196 -0.97 10.24 7.35
CA LEU A 196 -1.08 10.07 8.81
C LEU A 196 -1.97 8.87 9.11
N ILE A 197 -1.45 7.93 9.91
CA ILE A 197 -2.22 6.78 10.40
C ILE A 197 -2.28 6.84 11.93
N GLU A 198 -3.50 6.98 12.46
CA GLU A 198 -3.82 6.96 13.88
C GLU A 198 -4.30 5.57 14.32
N GLY A 199 -3.45 4.56 14.15
CA GLY A 199 -3.75 3.17 14.48
C GLY A 199 -2.59 2.26 14.16
N ASP A 200 -2.78 0.97 14.40
CA ASP A 200 -1.76 -0.05 14.13
C ASP A 200 -1.70 -0.36 12.62
N VAL A 201 -0.51 -0.64 12.11
CA VAL A 201 -0.29 -1.00 10.70
C VAL A 201 0.24 -2.41 10.60
N ARG A 202 -0.41 -3.26 9.80
CA ARG A 202 -0.03 -4.66 9.58
C ARG A 202 0.01 -4.96 8.09
N ALA A 203 1.18 -5.39 7.59
CA ALA A 203 1.36 -5.87 6.22
C ALA A 203 2.65 -6.69 6.09
N PRO A 204 2.76 -7.56 5.07
CA PRO A 204 4.03 -8.14 4.64
C PRO A 204 5.14 -7.11 4.46
N GLU A 205 4.82 -6.00 3.78
CA GLU A 205 5.76 -4.95 3.46
C GLU A 205 5.16 -3.58 3.78
N ILE A 206 5.90 -2.76 4.54
CA ILE A 206 5.47 -1.41 4.92
C ILE A 206 6.51 -0.40 4.45
N VAL A 207 6.17 0.38 3.43
CA VAL A 207 7.01 1.44 2.86
C VAL A 207 6.56 2.77 3.42
N LYS A 208 7.38 3.40 4.27
CA LYS A 208 7.10 4.73 4.83
C LYS A 208 7.96 5.79 4.16
N MET A 209 7.34 6.69 3.40
CA MET A 209 8.02 7.84 2.79
C MET A 209 8.34 8.92 3.84
N ARG A 210 9.29 9.81 3.52
CA ARG A 210 9.71 10.90 4.39
C ARG A 210 8.55 11.85 4.69
N GLY A 211 8.21 12.00 5.97
CA GLY A 211 7.07 12.83 6.45
C GLY A 211 5.82 12.01 6.81
N GLY A 212 5.70 10.80 6.26
CA GLY A 212 4.66 9.86 6.65
C GLY A 212 4.75 9.52 8.13
N THR A 213 3.61 9.57 8.82
CA THR A 213 3.53 9.39 10.28
C THR A 213 2.59 8.24 10.63
N ILE A 214 3.07 7.35 11.49
CA ILE A 214 2.29 6.25 12.08
C ILE A 214 2.31 6.46 13.59
N LEU A 215 1.13 6.57 14.21
CA LEU A 215 1.03 6.76 15.66
C LEU A 215 0.87 5.45 16.44
N GLY A 216 0.43 4.37 15.78
CA GLY A 216 0.32 3.04 16.37
C GLY A 216 1.56 2.16 16.15
N GLU A 217 1.40 0.86 16.39
CA GLU A 217 2.46 -0.12 16.23
C GLU A 217 2.59 -0.62 14.78
N ARG A 218 3.83 -0.90 14.35
CA ARG A 218 4.15 -1.42 13.02
C ARG A 218 4.44 -2.92 13.12
N TYR A 219 3.67 -3.71 12.37
CA TYR A 219 3.83 -5.16 12.27
C TYR A 219 4.15 -5.55 10.84
N GLU A 220 5.44 -5.61 10.52
CA GLU A 220 5.94 -6.33 9.35
C GLU A 220 5.98 -7.80 9.71
N THR A 221 4.93 -8.49 9.36
CA THR A 221 4.84 -9.92 9.57
C THR A 221 4.57 -10.50 8.20
N GLU A 222 5.47 -11.38 7.76
CA GLU A 222 5.13 -12.36 6.73
C GLU A 222 3.79 -12.92 7.15
N LEU A 223 2.76 -12.67 6.33
CA LEU A 223 1.39 -13.04 6.66
C LEU A 223 1.45 -14.44 7.29
N PRO A 224 0.82 -14.66 8.46
CA PRO A 224 0.70 -16.03 8.93
C PRO A 224 0.22 -16.82 7.74
N ASP A 225 0.73 -18.04 7.54
CA ASP A 225 0.22 -18.98 6.55
C ASP A 225 -1.26 -19.23 6.88
N ILE A 226 -2.10 -18.25 6.57
CA ILE A 226 -3.52 -18.36 6.51
C ILE A 226 -3.57 -19.19 5.24
N ASP A 227 -3.70 -20.50 5.45
CA ASP A 227 -4.46 -21.37 4.58
C ASP A 227 -5.84 -20.71 4.40
N ILE A 228 -5.88 -19.55 3.74
CA ILE A 228 -7.06 -19.00 3.11
C ILE A 228 -7.32 -20.14 2.16
N PRO A 229 -8.37 -20.95 2.37
CA PRO A 229 -8.70 -22.02 1.45
C PRO A 229 -8.79 -21.30 0.13
N SER A 230 -7.76 -21.50 -0.69
CA SER A 230 -7.51 -20.66 -1.83
C SER A 230 -8.82 -20.60 -2.55
N ILE A 231 -9.29 -19.39 -2.84
CA ILE A 231 -10.55 -19.20 -3.56
C ILE A 231 -10.28 -19.59 -5.03
N VAL A 232 -9.73 -20.79 -5.24
CA VAL A 232 -9.77 -21.67 -6.42
C VAL A 232 -11.21 -21.88 -6.89
N LEU A 233 -12.18 -21.41 -6.11
CA LEU A 233 -13.58 -21.30 -6.46
C LEU A 233 -13.88 -20.51 -7.74
N PHE A 234 -12.93 -19.77 -8.35
CA PHE A 234 -13.18 -19.12 -9.65
C PHE A 234 -12.16 -19.38 -10.75
N GLU A 235 -10.91 -19.72 -10.48
CA GLU A 235 -9.94 -19.85 -11.59
C GLU A 235 -10.13 -21.16 -12.39
N LYS A 236 -10.47 -22.27 -11.73
CA LYS A 236 -10.76 -23.56 -12.40
C LYS A 236 -12.24 -23.79 -12.72
N THR A 237 -13.15 -23.11 -12.02
CA THR A 237 -14.59 -23.19 -12.28
C THR A 237 -15.06 -22.18 -13.33
N SER A 238 -14.36 -21.06 -13.52
CA SER A 238 -14.66 -20.04 -14.55
C SER A 238 -14.80 -20.68 -15.94
N PHE A 239 -13.83 -21.52 -16.31
CA PHE A 239 -13.84 -22.17 -17.62
C PHE A 239 -15.02 -23.15 -17.76
N THR A 240 -15.23 -24.01 -16.77
CA THR A 240 -16.34 -24.98 -16.78
C THR A 240 -17.71 -24.28 -16.75
N ALA A 241 -17.88 -23.26 -15.92
CA ALA A 241 -19.11 -22.47 -15.83
C ALA A 241 -19.39 -21.70 -17.12
N PHE A 242 -18.36 -21.13 -17.74
CA PHE A 242 -18.46 -20.50 -19.05
C PHE A 242 -18.97 -21.48 -20.11
N TRP A 243 -18.41 -22.71 -20.17
CA TRP A 243 -18.87 -23.73 -21.10
C TRP A 243 -20.30 -24.19 -20.84
N VAL A 244 -20.69 -24.38 -19.58
CA VAL A 244 -22.07 -24.74 -19.22
C VAL A 244 -23.04 -23.65 -19.67
N ILE A 245 -22.74 -22.37 -19.43
CA ILE A 245 -23.56 -21.23 -19.88
C ILE A 245 -23.63 -21.18 -21.41
N LEU A 246 -22.50 -21.39 -22.10
CA LEU A 246 -22.44 -21.41 -23.55
C LEU A 246 -23.32 -22.52 -24.15
N ILE A 247 -23.26 -23.74 -23.59
CA ILE A 247 -24.07 -24.88 -24.04
C ILE A 247 -25.57 -24.61 -23.83
N ILE A 248 -25.94 -24.06 -22.67
CA ILE A 248 -27.34 -23.69 -22.39
C ILE A 248 -27.82 -22.63 -23.38
N PHE A 249 -27.01 -21.60 -23.65
CA PHE A 249 -27.34 -20.53 -24.60
C PHE A 249 -27.58 -21.06 -26.01
N PHE A 250 -26.68 -21.91 -26.53
CA PHE A 250 -26.86 -22.52 -27.85
C PHE A 250 -28.07 -23.45 -27.91
N SER A 251 -28.34 -24.20 -26.84
CA SER A 251 -29.53 -25.05 -26.75
C SER A 251 -30.80 -24.21 -26.83
N LEU A 252 -30.91 -23.14 -26.05
CA LEU A 252 -32.06 -22.24 -26.08
C LEU A 252 -32.25 -21.55 -27.43
N LEU A 253 -31.16 -21.12 -28.07
CA LEU A 253 -31.21 -20.51 -29.40
C LEU A 253 -31.74 -21.49 -30.45
N PHE A 254 -31.31 -22.76 -30.40
CA PHE A 254 -31.73 -23.77 -31.37
C PHE A 254 -33.17 -24.24 -31.15
N PHE A 255 -33.59 -24.42 -29.89
CA PHE A 255 -34.94 -24.85 -29.56
C PHE A 255 -35.99 -23.73 -29.60
N GLY A 256 -35.58 -22.46 -29.42
CA GLY A 256 -36.49 -21.32 -29.46
C GLY A 256 -36.76 -20.74 -30.86
N LEU A 257 -35.99 -21.17 -31.88
CA LEU A 257 -36.08 -20.65 -33.26
C LEU A 257 -36.86 -21.59 -34.21
N ILE A 258 -37.30 -22.75 -33.72
CA ILE A 258 -38.20 -23.71 -34.39
C ILE A 258 -39.63 -23.45 -33.92
#